data_AF-A0A970U4K5-F1
#
_entry.id   AF-A0A970U4K5-F1
#
_cell.length_a   1.000
_cell.length_b   1.000
_cell.length_c   1.000
_cell.angle_alpha   90.00
_cell.angle_beta   90.00
_cell.angle_gamma   90.00
#
_symmetry.space_group_name_H-M   'P 1'
#
loop_
_entity.id
_entity.type
_entity.pdbx_description
1 polymer ?
#
loop_
_entity_poly.entity_id
_entity_poly.type
_entity_poly.pdbx_seq_one_letter_code
_entity_poly.pdbx_strand_id
1 'polypeptide(L)'
;MFAELKKYKEQDHFFLMLKDDIQEVCNAPSKNGVFVIFSLNNARIEMVYIGSTDSSLVPSGLKNQIMMRAKFLLAKIKEEGAEAVDIYWYATDKDNPKDIESSILEHFVKVNGSVPRWNY
;
A
#
# COMPACT_ATOMS: atom_id res chain seq x y z
N MET A 1 -3.98 2.63 12.99
CA MET A 1 -4.65 2.04 11.81
C MET A 1 -6.01 2.68 11.64
N PHE A 2 -6.39 3.05 10.41
CA PHE A 2 -7.63 3.80 10.14
C PHE A 2 -8.87 2.97 10.50
N ALA A 3 -9.78 3.55 11.29
CA ALA A 3 -10.98 2.85 11.76
C ALA A 3 -11.87 2.37 10.61
N GLU A 4 -11.90 3.13 9.51
CA GLU A 4 -12.68 2.83 8.31
C GLU A 4 -12.23 1.56 7.58
N LEU A 5 -10.97 1.14 7.75
CA LEU A 5 -10.44 -0.08 7.12
C LEU A 5 -10.90 -1.36 7.85
N LYS A 6 -11.31 -1.26 9.13
CA LYS A 6 -11.72 -2.41 9.94
C LYS A 6 -12.98 -3.12 9.44
N LYS A 7 -13.76 -2.48 8.55
CA LYS A 7 -14.97 -3.08 7.97
C LYS A 7 -14.65 -4.09 6.86
N TYR A 8 -13.45 -4.05 6.27
CA TYR A 8 -13.05 -4.96 5.20
C TYR A 8 -12.59 -6.30 5.79
N LYS A 9 -13.27 -7.37 5.39
CA LYS A 9 -13.00 -8.73 5.91
C LYS A 9 -11.90 -9.45 5.16
N GLU A 10 -11.75 -9.15 3.87
CA GLU A 10 -10.68 -9.69 3.03
C GLU A 10 -9.54 -8.70 3.01
N GLN A 11 -8.56 -8.97 3.86
CA GLN A 11 -7.36 -8.17 4.06
C GLN A 11 -6.23 -9.12 4.46
N ASP A 12 -5.02 -8.74 4.12
CA ASP A 12 -3.80 -9.37 4.60
C ASP A 12 -2.65 -8.37 4.43
N HIS A 13 -1.45 -8.81 4.75
CA HIS A 13 -0.24 -8.06 4.47
C HIS A 13 0.91 -8.98 4.05
N PHE A 14 1.95 -8.39 3.49
CA PHE A 14 3.19 -9.10 3.18
C PHE A 14 4.39 -8.15 3.23
N PHE A 15 5.57 -8.72 3.42
CA PHE A 15 6.83 -7.97 3.42
C PHE A 15 7.49 -8.03 2.04
N LEU A 16 8.17 -6.93 1.68
CA LEU A 16 9.04 -6.86 0.52
C LEU A 16 10.42 -6.35 0.94
N MET A 17 11.45 -7.16 0.73
CA MET A 17 12.87 -6.85 0.92
C MET A 17 13.58 -6.69 -0.43
N LEU A 18 14.79 -6.11 -0.43
CA LEU A 18 15.59 -5.89 -1.66
C LEU A 18 15.88 -7.15 -2.48
N LYS A 19 15.94 -8.31 -1.82
CA LYS A 19 16.29 -9.60 -2.44
C LYS A 19 15.07 -10.41 -2.88
N ASP A 20 13.87 -9.94 -2.56
CA ASP A 20 12.65 -10.69 -2.81
C ASP A 20 12.18 -10.50 -4.25
N ASP A 21 11.57 -11.54 -4.80
CA ASP A 21 10.74 -11.41 -5.98
C ASP A 21 9.32 -11.06 -5.55
N ILE A 22 8.86 -9.85 -5.91
CA ILE A 22 7.52 -9.38 -5.57
C ILE A 22 6.42 -10.31 -6.11
N GLN A 23 6.66 -11.02 -7.22
CA GLN A 23 5.66 -11.93 -7.79
C GLN A 23 5.37 -13.09 -6.86
N GLU A 24 6.40 -13.54 -6.14
CA GLU A 24 6.36 -14.67 -5.22
C GLU A 24 5.83 -14.26 -3.84
N VAL A 25 6.23 -13.08 -3.34
CA VAL A 25 5.83 -12.64 -1.98
C VAL A 25 4.49 -11.91 -1.92
N CYS A 26 4.01 -11.34 -3.04
CA CYS A 26 2.73 -10.63 -3.06
C CYS A 26 1.53 -11.60 -2.95
N ASN A 27 0.91 -11.61 -1.78
CA ASN A 27 -0.30 -12.39 -1.47
C ASN A 27 -1.62 -11.65 -1.78
N ALA A 28 -1.56 -10.45 -2.37
CA ALA A 28 -2.75 -9.66 -2.65
C ALA A 28 -3.63 -10.32 -3.74
N PRO A 29 -4.97 -10.18 -3.66
CA PRO A 29 -5.88 -10.74 -4.65
C PRO A 29 -5.99 -9.88 -5.91
N SER A 30 -6.58 -10.43 -6.97
CA SER A 30 -6.97 -9.68 -8.19
C SER A 30 -8.32 -8.95 -8.02
N LYS A 31 -8.54 -8.34 -6.85
CA LYS A 31 -9.78 -7.58 -6.52
C LYS A 31 -9.50 -6.09 -6.40
N ASN A 32 -10.56 -5.28 -6.46
CA ASN A 32 -10.49 -3.86 -6.16
C ASN A 32 -10.25 -3.64 -4.67
N GLY A 33 -9.58 -2.54 -4.32
CA GLY A 33 -9.22 -2.27 -2.94
C GLY A 33 -8.24 -1.13 -2.74
N VAL A 34 -7.84 -0.96 -1.50
CA VAL A 34 -6.79 -0.01 -1.10
C VAL A 34 -5.62 -0.75 -0.48
N PHE A 35 -4.45 -0.14 -0.53
CA PHE A 35 -3.26 -0.65 0.14
C PHE A 35 -2.49 0.49 0.78
N VAL A 36 -1.85 0.19 1.90
CA VAL A 36 -0.97 1.11 2.64
C VAL A 36 0.36 0.43 2.86
N ILE A 37 1.43 1.21 2.77
CA ILE A 37 2.80 0.69 2.83
C ILE A 37 3.51 1.37 3.99
N PHE A 38 4.13 0.55 4.83
CA PHE A 38 4.99 0.99 5.91
C PHE A 38 6.45 0.69 5.58
N SER A 39 7.34 1.66 5.79
CA SER A 39 8.79 1.46 5.75
C SER A 39 9.27 1.00 7.12
N LEU A 40 10.14 -0.02 7.15
CA LEU A 40 10.74 -0.59 8.35
C LEU A 40 12.24 -0.25 8.38
N ASN A 41 12.61 0.73 9.22
CA ASN A 41 13.98 1.27 9.27
C ASN A 41 14.48 1.31 10.73
N ASN A 42 15.39 0.43 11.13
CA ASN A 42 16.09 0.50 12.43
C ASN A 42 15.14 0.80 13.62
N ALA A 43 14.12 -0.05 13.79
CA ALA A 43 13.07 0.05 14.82
C ALA A 43 12.07 1.24 14.66
N ARG A 44 12.09 1.96 13.53
CA ARG A 44 11.02 2.90 13.16
C ARG A 44 10.10 2.27 12.12
N ILE A 45 8.80 2.37 12.39
CA ILE A 45 7.74 1.98 11.47
C ILE A 45 7.04 3.27 11.05
N GLU A 46 7.02 3.55 9.75
CA GLU A 46 6.43 4.78 9.21
C GLU A 46 5.53 4.44 8.03
N MET A 47 4.31 4.98 8.00
CA MET A 47 3.44 4.89 6.83
C MET A 47 3.94 5.85 5.75
N VAL A 48 4.42 5.29 4.66
CA VAL A 48 5.12 6.03 3.60
C VAL A 48 4.31 6.13 2.31
N TYR A 49 3.35 5.24 2.09
CA TYR A 49 2.50 5.25 0.91
C TYR A 49 1.06 4.81 1.22
N ILE A 50 0.09 5.45 0.56
CA ILE A 50 -1.32 5.04 0.49
C ILE A 50 -1.69 4.97 -1.00
N GLY A 51 -2.36 3.90 -1.42
CA GLY A 51 -2.80 3.75 -2.80
C GLY A 51 -4.11 2.98 -2.92
N SER A 52 -4.74 3.09 -4.09
CA SER A 52 -5.92 2.32 -4.45
C SER A 52 -5.77 1.60 -5.78
N THR A 53 -6.69 0.66 -6.03
CA THR A 53 -6.86 0.08 -7.35
C THR A 53 -7.60 1.04 -8.28
N ASP A 54 -7.14 1.10 -9.52
CA ASP A 54 -7.84 1.80 -10.60
C ASP A 54 -8.42 0.77 -11.58
N SER A 55 -9.75 0.73 -11.68
CA SER A 55 -10.45 -0.22 -12.57
C SER A 55 -10.28 0.10 -14.06
N SER A 56 -9.76 1.28 -14.41
CA SER A 56 -9.45 1.64 -15.81
C SER A 56 -8.12 1.06 -16.30
N LEU A 57 -7.23 0.65 -15.39
CA LEU A 57 -5.94 0.05 -15.74
C LEU A 57 -6.09 -1.46 -15.99
N VAL A 58 -5.41 -1.97 -17.02
CA VAL A 58 -5.42 -3.39 -17.38
C VAL A 58 -3.99 -3.95 -17.37
N PRO A 59 -3.69 -4.99 -16.56
CA PRO A 59 -4.62 -5.71 -15.68
C PRO A 59 -4.93 -4.93 -14.38
N SER A 60 -6.19 -4.96 -13.94
CA SER A 60 -6.66 -4.25 -12.74
C SER A 60 -6.49 -5.09 -11.47
N GLY A 61 -6.84 -4.50 -10.31
CA GLY A 61 -6.83 -5.19 -9.02
C GLY A 61 -5.57 -5.00 -8.19
N LEU A 62 -5.66 -5.33 -6.90
CA LEU A 62 -4.64 -5.05 -5.88
C LEU A 62 -3.28 -5.65 -6.25
N LYS A 63 -3.24 -6.94 -6.62
CA LYS A 63 -2.00 -7.61 -7.02
C LYS A 63 -1.26 -6.83 -8.12
N ASN A 64 -1.96 -6.51 -9.20
CA ASN A 64 -1.37 -5.83 -10.35
C ASN A 64 -0.92 -4.40 -10.02
N GLN A 65 -1.74 -3.66 -9.27
CA GLN A 65 -1.43 -2.28 -8.88
C GLN A 65 -0.24 -2.18 -7.93
N ILE A 66 -0.09 -3.14 -7.03
CA ILE A 66 1.08 -3.25 -6.16
C ILE A 66 2.32 -3.67 -6.99
N MET A 67 2.17 -4.65 -7.88
CA MET A 67 3.26 -5.10 -8.76
C MET A 67 3.80 -3.99 -9.69
N MET A 68 2.94 -3.11 -10.21
CA MET A 68 3.35 -1.95 -11.01
C MET A 68 4.29 -1.01 -10.25
N ARG A 69 4.27 -1.04 -8.91
CA ARG A 69 5.11 -0.21 -8.03
C ARG A 69 6.38 -0.93 -7.56
N ALA A 70 6.60 -2.18 -7.95
CA ALA A 70 7.74 -2.98 -7.47
C ALA A 70 9.09 -2.27 -7.62
N LYS A 71 9.38 -1.76 -8.82
CA LYS A 71 10.64 -1.06 -9.10
C LYS A 71 10.79 0.20 -8.23
N PHE A 72 9.70 0.93 -8.01
CA PHE A 72 9.68 2.11 -7.16
C PHE A 72 9.95 1.75 -5.69
N LEU A 73 9.26 0.73 -5.17
CA LEU A 73 9.42 0.29 -3.79
C LEU A 73 10.83 -0.24 -3.52
N LEU A 74 11.38 -1.06 -4.40
CA LEU A 74 12.75 -1.57 -4.29
C LEU A 74 13.78 -0.44 -4.36
N ALA A 75 13.57 0.57 -5.21
CA ALA A 75 14.42 1.76 -5.24
C ALA A 75 14.36 2.51 -3.90
N LYS A 76 13.17 2.74 -3.34
CA LYS A 76 13.02 3.41 -2.04
C LYS A 76 13.65 2.65 -0.88
N ILE A 77 13.46 1.33 -0.82
CA ILE A 77 14.10 0.50 0.21
C ILE A 77 15.62 0.68 0.15
N LYS A 78 16.20 0.68 -1.06
CA LYS A 78 17.65 0.83 -1.26
C LYS A 78 18.13 2.23 -0.91
N GLU A 79 17.45 3.27 -1.42
CA GLU A 79 17.83 4.68 -1.25
C GLU A 79 17.82 5.10 0.23
N GLU A 80 16.85 4.60 0.99
CA GLU A 80 16.63 5.00 2.38
C GLU A 80 17.28 4.06 3.39
N GLY A 81 17.91 2.98 2.92
CA GLY A 81 18.50 1.96 3.79
C GLY A 81 17.46 1.22 4.64
N ALA A 82 16.26 1.02 4.09
CA ALA A 82 15.21 0.28 4.76
C ALA A 82 15.50 -1.22 4.79
N GLU A 83 15.09 -1.89 5.87
CA GLU A 83 15.19 -3.34 5.98
C GLU A 83 14.17 -4.03 5.06
N ALA A 84 12.95 -3.50 5.07
CA ALA A 84 11.84 -3.94 4.23
C ALA A 84 10.74 -2.87 4.16
N VAL A 85 9.73 -3.13 3.34
CA VAL A 85 8.40 -2.53 3.51
C VAL A 85 7.38 -3.60 3.90
N ASP A 86 6.38 -3.20 4.68
CA ASP A 86 5.21 -3.99 5.02
C ASP A 86 3.98 -3.42 4.29
N ILE A 87 3.36 -4.23 3.44
CA ILE A 87 2.30 -3.80 2.53
C ILE A 87 1.00 -4.43 2.98
N TYR A 88 0.09 -3.62 3.52
CA TYR A 88 -1.25 -4.03 3.92
C TYR A 88 -2.21 -3.75 2.78
N TRP A 89 -3.09 -4.70 2.46
CA TRP A 89 -4.11 -4.52 1.45
C TRP A 89 -5.50 -4.88 1.99
N TYR A 90 -6.52 -4.23 1.45
CA TYR A 90 -7.92 -4.38 1.87
C TYR A 90 -8.79 -4.44 0.61
N ALA A 91 -9.40 -5.60 0.37
CA ALA A 91 -10.28 -5.79 -0.78
C ALA A 91 -11.69 -5.28 -0.49
N THR A 92 -12.34 -4.74 -1.52
CA THR A 92 -13.71 -4.26 -1.49
C THR A 92 -14.45 -4.66 -2.77
N ASP A 93 -15.69 -5.10 -2.61
CA ASP A 93 -16.58 -5.44 -3.73
C ASP A 93 -17.61 -4.32 -4.02
N LYS A 94 -17.77 -3.36 -3.10
CA LYS A 94 -18.88 -2.38 -3.12
C LYS A 94 -18.41 -0.93 -3.10
N ASP A 95 -17.44 -0.63 -2.25
CA ASP A 95 -16.96 0.73 -2.08
C ASP A 95 -15.98 1.09 -3.20
N ASN A 96 -15.98 2.36 -3.61
CA ASN A 96 -15.03 2.88 -4.58
C ASN A 96 -13.63 3.03 -3.95
N PRO A 97 -12.59 2.34 -4.45
CA PRO A 97 -11.23 2.42 -3.92
C PRO A 97 -10.64 3.84 -3.83
N LYS A 98 -10.95 4.71 -4.80
CA LYS A 98 -10.48 6.11 -4.83
C LYS A 98 -11.06 6.94 -3.70
N ASP A 99 -12.33 6.73 -3.39
CA ASP A 99 -13.03 7.45 -2.31
C ASP A 99 -12.45 7.02 -0.95
N ILE A 100 -12.16 5.73 -0.78
CA ILE A 100 -11.49 5.21 0.42
C ILE A 100 -10.08 5.78 0.55
N GLU A 101 -9.26 5.73 -0.51
CA GLU A 101 -7.91 6.31 -0.53
C GLU A 101 -7.94 7.80 -0.16
N SER A 102 -8.88 8.56 -0.70
CA SER A 102 -9.04 9.99 -0.40
C SER A 102 -9.36 10.21 1.09
N SER A 103 -10.29 9.44 1.67
CA SER A 103 -10.62 9.51 3.10
C SER A 103 -9.40 9.23 3.99
N ILE A 104 -8.63 8.19 3.65
CA ILE A 104 -7.42 7.79 4.36
C ILE A 104 -6.35 8.89 4.27
N LEU A 105 -6.12 9.43 3.07
CA LEU A 105 -5.16 10.51 2.83
C LEU A 105 -5.55 11.78 3.60
N GLU A 106 -6.81 12.17 3.56
CA GLU A 106 -7.31 13.33 4.32
C GLU A 106 -7.08 13.15 5.83
N HIS A 107 -7.36 11.96 6.36
CA HIS A 107 -7.09 11.66 7.76
C HIS A 107 -5.58 11.73 8.06
N PHE A 108 -4.75 11.13 7.20
CA PHE A 108 -3.30 11.18 7.36
C PHE A 108 -2.78 12.62 7.39
N VAL A 109 -3.23 13.47 6.46
CA VAL A 109 -2.87 14.89 6.38
C VAL A 109 -3.34 15.65 7.62
N LYS A 110 -4.56 15.39 8.12
CA LYS A 110 -5.07 16.04 9.35
C LYS A 110 -4.19 15.75 10.57
N VAL A 111 -3.59 14.57 10.65
CA VAL A 111 -2.74 14.16 11.77
C VAL A 111 -1.28 14.58 11.58
N ASN A 112 -0.75 14.50 10.37
CA ASN A 112 0.69 14.65 10.09
C ASN A 112 1.06 15.98 9.39
N GLY A 113 0.09 16.73 8.91
CA GLY A 113 0.29 18.01 8.20
C GLY A 113 0.68 17.88 6.72
N SER A 114 0.96 16.67 6.24
CA SER A 114 1.31 16.37 4.83
C SER A 114 0.80 15.00 4.41
N VAL A 115 0.81 14.71 3.11
CA VAL A 115 0.63 13.34 2.60
C VAL A 115 1.83 12.45 2.98
N PRO A 116 1.72 11.11 2.87
CA PRO A 116 2.87 10.25 3.06
C PRO A 116 4.00 10.61 2.09
N ARG A 117 5.25 10.46 2.54
CA ARG A 117 6.41 10.98 1.80
C ARG A 117 6.69 10.28 0.47
N TRP A 118 6.03 9.17 0.14
CA TRP A 118 6.12 8.52 -1.18
C TRP A 118 4.87 8.75 -2.06
N ASN A 119 3.89 9.56 -1.61
CA ASN A 119 2.69 9.94 -2.36
C ASN A 119 2.87 11.24 -3.18
N TYR A 120 4.00 11.39 -3.87
CA TYR A 120 4.32 12.57 -4.70
C TYR A 120 4.16 12.29 -6.19
#